data_AF-A0A166JYV9-F1
#
_entry.id   AF-A0A166JYV9-F1
#
_cell.length_a   1.000
_cell.length_b   1.000
_cell.length_c   1.000
_cell.angle_alpha   90.00
_cell.angle_beta   90.00
_cell.angle_gamma   90.00
#
_symmetry.space_group_name_H-M   'P 1'
#
loop_
_entity.id
_entity.type
_entity.pdbx_description
1 polymer ?
#
loop_
_entity_poly.entity_id
_entity_poly.type
_entity_poly.pdbx_seq_one_letter_code
_entity_poly.pdbx_strand_id
1 'polypeptide(L)'
;MILEIHLGSEIAELEEQLELSVRQLQKAVTRTLKKTARWLETHTKRELGVALSVPQRVLAARYYKTFYLKNGERTVNVWFGLSPISVYSLGKAKQTDLGVRVGKHHFIGAFIATMKSGHTGIFKRKYAAGGKRTKRQDGQWTELPIEAVSMEIDKIAQPIIERYHARAEARFKQILKQEIHFAMNIEGQ
;
A
#
# COMPACT_ATOMS: atom_id res chain seq x y z
N MET A 1 -15.06 -13.05 69.93
CA MET A 1 -13.78 -12.95 69.19
C MET A 1 -14.12 -12.47 67.80
N ILE A 2 -13.75 -11.22 67.46
CA ILE A 2 -13.97 -10.63 66.14
C ILE A 2 -12.64 -10.74 65.41
N LEU A 3 -12.64 -11.38 64.25
CA LEU A 3 -11.48 -11.52 63.39
C LEU A 3 -11.59 -10.46 62.29
N GLU A 4 -10.76 -9.42 62.34
CA GLU A 4 -10.67 -8.42 61.29
C GLU A 4 -9.60 -8.84 60.30
N ILE A 5 -9.98 -9.13 59.05
CA ILE A 5 -9.07 -9.43 57.95
C ILE A 5 -8.93 -8.17 57.11
N HIS A 6 -7.74 -7.59 57.07
CA HIS A 6 -7.43 -6.38 56.30
C HIS A 6 -7.00 -6.73 54.88
N LEU A 7 -7.96 -6.81 53.95
CA LEU A 7 -7.73 -7.18 52.54
C LEU A 7 -7.37 -6.00 51.61
N GLY A 8 -7.23 -4.78 52.16
CA GLY A 8 -7.18 -3.56 51.37
C GLY A 8 -5.94 -3.46 50.46
N SER A 9 -4.78 -3.92 50.94
CA SER A 9 -3.54 -3.90 50.17
C SER A 9 -3.47 -5.00 49.12
N GLU A 10 -3.93 -6.23 49.42
CA GLU A 10 -3.90 -7.30 48.41
C GLU A 10 -4.88 -7.03 47.27
N ILE A 11 -6.05 -6.43 47.55
CA ILE A 11 -7.00 -6.04 46.52
C ILE A 11 -6.39 -4.96 45.59
N ALA A 12 -5.70 -3.96 46.15
CA ALA A 12 -5.08 -2.89 45.36
C ALA A 12 -3.98 -3.42 44.43
N GLU A 13 -3.13 -4.34 44.92
CA GLU A 13 -2.10 -4.99 44.09
C GLU A 13 -2.70 -5.82 42.94
N LEU A 14 -3.79 -6.54 43.20
CA LEU A 14 -4.50 -7.29 42.17
C LEU A 14 -5.13 -6.38 41.11
N GLU A 15 -5.74 -5.27 41.53
CA GLU A 15 -6.29 -4.26 40.61
C GLU A 15 -5.20 -3.68 39.70
N GLU A 16 -4.04 -3.33 40.26
CA GLU A 16 -2.91 -2.82 39.48
C GLU A 16 -2.38 -3.86 38.47
N GLN A 17 -2.22 -5.11 38.88
CA GLN A 17 -1.78 -6.20 37.98
C GLN A 17 -2.77 -6.44 36.82
N LEU A 18 -4.07 -6.36 37.10
CA LEU A 18 -5.11 -6.48 36.07
C LEU A 18 -5.06 -5.30 35.09
N GLU A 19 -4.90 -4.07 35.57
CA GLU A 19 -4.74 -2.90 34.71
C GLU A 19 -3.52 -3.01 33.79
N LEU A 20 -2.38 -3.41 34.34
CA LEU A 20 -1.14 -3.61 33.58
C LEU A 20 -1.35 -4.66 32.49
N SER A 21 -1.99 -5.78 32.83
CA SER A 21 -2.32 -6.86 31.87
C SER A 21 -3.22 -6.35 30.74
N VAL A 22 -4.26 -5.55 31.05
CA VAL A 22 -5.13 -4.95 30.03
C VAL A 22 -4.34 -4.02 29.09
N ARG A 23 -3.45 -3.18 29.63
CA ARG A 23 -2.61 -2.28 28.83
C ARG A 23 -1.66 -3.07 27.91
N GLN A 24 -1.07 -4.15 28.40
CA GLN A 24 -0.21 -5.05 27.63
C GLN A 24 -0.98 -5.75 26.49
N LEU A 25 -2.17 -6.28 26.76
CA LEU A 25 -3.04 -6.90 25.75
C LEU A 25 -3.43 -5.91 24.66
N GLN A 26 -3.81 -4.69 25.06
CA GLN A 26 -4.09 -3.63 24.11
C GLN A 26 -2.86 -3.36 23.21
N LYS A 27 -1.66 -3.23 23.78
CA LYS A 27 -0.42 -3.03 23.03
C LYS A 27 -0.16 -4.18 22.05
N ALA A 28 -0.37 -5.42 22.47
CA ALA A 28 -0.29 -6.62 21.64
C ALA A 28 -1.25 -6.55 20.44
N VAL A 29 -2.50 -6.11 20.63
CA VAL A 29 -3.46 -5.90 19.53
C VAL A 29 -2.94 -4.87 18.52
N THR A 30 -2.42 -3.72 18.99
CA THR A 30 -1.85 -2.69 18.09
C THR A 30 -0.67 -3.23 17.29
N ARG A 31 0.23 -3.98 17.93
CA ARG A 31 1.37 -4.63 17.24
C ARG A 31 0.86 -5.64 16.21
N THR A 32 -0.16 -6.43 16.56
CA THR A 32 -0.78 -7.41 15.65
C THR A 32 -1.34 -6.73 14.41
N LEU A 33 -2.08 -5.62 14.55
CA LEU A 33 -2.61 -4.86 13.41
C LEU A 33 -1.49 -4.37 12.50
N LYS A 34 -0.43 -3.78 13.07
CA LYS A 34 0.74 -3.30 12.32
C LYS A 34 1.45 -4.43 11.58
N LYS A 35 1.68 -5.57 12.26
CA LYS A 35 2.32 -6.75 11.67
C LYS A 35 1.48 -7.36 10.56
N THR A 36 0.15 -7.42 10.72
CA THR A 36 -0.78 -7.92 9.71
C THR A 36 -0.80 -7.02 8.48
N ALA A 37 -0.90 -5.69 8.66
CA ALA A 37 -0.83 -4.74 7.55
C ALA A 37 0.50 -4.83 6.77
N ARG A 38 1.62 -4.98 7.49
CA ARG A 38 2.95 -5.19 6.88
C ARG A 38 3.02 -6.53 6.13
N TRP A 39 2.45 -7.59 6.68
CA TRP A 39 2.38 -8.90 6.04
C TRP A 39 1.59 -8.82 4.73
N LEU A 40 0.40 -8.18 4.77
CA LEU A 40 -0.45 -7.99 3.60
C LEU A 40 0.32 -7.26 2.50
N GLU A 41 0.87 -6.07 2.81
CA GLU A 41 1.70 -5.29 1.87
C GLU A 41 2.86 -6.12 1.29
N THR A 42 3.57 -6.86 2.13
CA THR A 42 4.76 -7.61 1.70
C THR A 42 4.41 -8.70 0.70
N HIS A 43 3.37 -9.49 0.98
CA HIS A 43 3.02 -10.63 0.15
C HIS A 43 2.29 -10.21 -1.12
N THR A 44 1.33 -9.28 -1.04
CA THR A 44 0.66 -8.75 -2.22
C THR A 44 1.66 -8.07 -3.15
N LYS A 45 2.55 -7.20 -2.64
CA LYS A 45 3.57 -6.51 -3.45
C LYS A 45 4.53 -7.46 -4.17
N ARG A 46 4.94 -8.54 -3.52
CA ARG A 46 5.82 -9.56 -4.14
C ARG A 46 5.12 -10.24 -5.30
N GLU A 47 3.89 -10.69 -5.10
CA GLU A 47 3.15 -11.37 -6.15
C GLU A 47 2.78 -10.42 -7.30
N LEU A 48 2.31 -9.21 -6.99
CA LEU A 48 2.03 -8.17 -7.99
C LEU A 48 3.26 -7.82 -8.82
N GLY A 49 4.45 -7.75 -8.19
CA GLY A 49 5.69 -7.47 -8.90
C GLY A 49 6.02 -8.52 -9.95
N VAL A 50 5.73 -9.79 -9.68
CA VAL A 50 5.89 -10.89 -10.63
C VAL A 50 4.79 -10.82 -11.71
N ALA A 51 3.52 -10.77 -11.30
CA ALA A 51 2.37 -10.82 -12.19
C ALA A 51 2.35 -9.66 -13.19
N LEU A 52 2.68 -8.44 -12.74
CA LEU A 52 2.71 -7.24 -13.60
C LEU A 52 4.06 -7.01 -14.27
N SER A 53 5.11 -7.77 -13.88
CA SER A 53 6.50 -7.47 -14.25
C SER A 53 6.90 -6.01 -13.92
N VAL A 54 6.46 -5.52 -12.76
CA VAL A 54 6.70 -4.16 -12.28
C VAL A 54 7.65 -4.18 -11.08
N PRO A 55 8.62 -3.25 -10.98
CA PRO A 55 9.48 -3.17 -9.80
C PRO A 55 8.69 -2.91 -8.52
N GLN A 56 9.02 -3.64 -7.45
CA GLN A 56 8.33 -3.50 -6.17
C GLN A 56 8.38 -2.08 -5.59
N ARG A 57 9.42 -1.27 -5.91
CA ARG A 57 9.49 0.15 -5.51
C ARG A 57 8.32 0.99 -6.04
N VAL A 58 7.85 0.70 -7.24
CA VAL A 58 6.72 1.41 -7.87
C VAL A 58 5.40 1.01 -7.19
N LEU A 59 5.28 -0.27 -6.84
CA LEU A 59 4.11 -0.81 -6.13
C LEU A 59 4.06 -0.36 -4.66
N ALA A 60 5.21 -0.21 -4.00
CA ALA A 60 5.30 0.22 -2.61
C ALA A 60 4.69 1.61 -2.39
N ALA A 61 4.91 2.54 -3.33
CA ALA A 61 4.35 3.88 -3.29
C ALA A 61 2.82 3.95 -3.40
N ARG A 62 2.16 2.81 -3.67
CA ARG A 62 0.70 2.71 -3.84
C ARG A 62 -0.02 2.20 -2.59
N TYR A 63 0.72 1.80 -1.56
CA TYR A 63 0.14 1.35 -0.29
C TYR A 63 0.02 2.50 0.69
N TYR A 64 -1.18 2.67 1.24
CA TYR A 64 -1.45 3.61 2.33
C TYR A 64 -2.02 2.84 3.51
N LYS A 65 -1.47 3.09 4.69
CA LYS A 65 -1.84 2.39 5.93
C LYS A 65 -2.22 3.42 6.97
N THR A 66 -3.47 3.37 7.41
CA THR A 66 -4.00 4.30 8.42
C THR A 66 -4.44 3.49 9.63
N PHE A 67 -3.87 3.83 10.79
CA PHE A 67 -4.21 3.22 12.08
C PHE A 67 -5.00 4.24 12.89
N TYR A 68 -6.17 3.84 13.37
CA TYR A 68 -7.06 4.74 14.09
C TYR A 68 -7.96 3.96 15.06
N LEU A 69 -8.59 4.68 15.96
CA LEU A 69 -9.65 4.17 16.83
C LEU A 69 -11.00 4.48 16.19
N LYS A 70 -11.88 3.47 16.08
CA LYS A 70 -13.25 3.62 15.59
C LYS A 70 -14.17 2.99 16.61
N ASN A 71 -15.08 3.76 17.21
CA ASN A 71 -16.02 3.26 18.24
C ASN A 71 -15.33 2.53 19.41
N GLY A 72 -14.15 2.99 19.84
CA GLY A 72 -13.35 2.32 20.87
C GLY A 72 -12.51 1.14 20.38
N GLU A 73 -12.70 0.69 19.14
CA GLU A 73 -11.96 -0.43 18.55
C GLU A 73 -10.75 0.05 17.74
N ARG A 74 -9.61 -0.62 17.94
CA ARG A 74 -8.40 -0.35 17.15
C ARG A 74 -8.56 -0.95 15.76
N THR A 75 -8.50 -0.10 14.75
CA THR A 75 -8.70 -0.48 13.35
C THR A 75 -7.47 -0.13 12.51
N VAL A 76 -7.22 -0.93 11.47
CA VAL A 76 -6.26 -0.61 10.42
C VAL A 76 -6.96 -0.61 9.06
N ASN A 77 -6.81 0.47 8.31
CA ASN A 77 -7.16 0.53 6.90
C ASN A 77 -5.88 0.36 6.08
N VAL A 78 -5.89 -0.61 5.15
CA VAL A 78 -4.82 -0.81 4.17
C VAL A 78 -5.41 -0.55 2.78
N TRP A 79 -5.04 0.57 2.18
CA TRP A 79 -5.46 0.95 0.83
C TRP A 79 -4.37 0.68 -0.18
N PHE A 80 -4.75 0.17 -1.36
CA PHE A 80 -3.87 0.04 -2.51
C PHE A 80 -4.41 0.83 -3.70
N GLY A 81 -3.58 1.70 -4.28
CA GLY A 81 -3.96 2.52 -5.43
C GLY A 81 -3.97 1.73 -6.75
N LEU A 82 -5.16 1.48 -7.31
CA LEU A 82 -5.39 0.74 -8.56
C LEU A 82 -5.28 1.59 -9.84
N SER A 83 -5.02 2.89 -9.72
CA SER A 83 -4.85 3.77 -10.88
C SER A 83 -3.73 3.28 -11.80
N PRO A 84 -3.81 3.52 -13.13
CA PRO A 84 -2.76 3.12 -14.06
C PRO A 84 -1.36 3.59 -13.64
N ILE A 85 -0.35 2.79 -13.95
CA ILE A 85 1.05 3.08 -13.65
C ILE A 85 1.66 3.83 -14.84
N SER A 86 2.22 5.02 -14.60
CA SER A 86 3.05 5.70 -15.61
C SER A 86 4.21 4.79 -16.01
N VAL A 87 4.33 4.53 -17.32
CA VAL A 87 5.38 3.65 -17.86
C VAL A 87 6.78 4.18 -17.54
N TYR A 88 6.94 5.50 -17.47
CA TYR A 88 8.22 6.13 -17.13
C TYR A 88 8.71 5.73 -15.73
N SER A 89 7.80 5.46 -14.79
CA SER A 89 8.16 5.08 -13.42
C SER A 89 8.79 3.67 -13.31
N LEU A 90 8.59 2.83 -14.32
CA LEU A 90 9.00 1.42 -14.32
C LEU A 90 10.52 1.24 -14.37
N GLY A 91 11.28 2.24 -14.83
CA GLY A 91 12.75 2.18 -14.84
C GLY A 91 13.37 2.98 -15.97
N LYS A 92 14.60 2.62 -16.33
CA LYS A 92 15.33 3.28 -17.41
C LYS A 92 14.68 2.96 -18.76
N ALA A 93 14.20 3.99 -19.43
CA ALA A 93 13.59 3.90 -20.75
C ALA A 93 14.67 3.88 -21.85
N LYS A 94 14.47 3.04 -22.86
CA LYS A 94 15.29 2.99 -24.07
C LYS A 94 14.40 3.21 -25.28
N GLN A 95 14.69 4.25 -26.06
CA GLN A 95 14.06 4.47 -27.36
C GLN A 95 14.50 3.37 -28.33
N THR A 96 13.57 2.88 -29.12
CA THR A 96 13.73 1.88 -30.19
C THR A 96 13.05 2.40 -31.46
N ASP A 97 13.36 1.81 -32.62
CA ASP A 97 12.78 2.22 -33.90
C ASP A 97 11.25 2.09 -33.93
N LEU A 98 10.72 1.09 -33.21
CA LEU A 98 9.28 0.82 -33.13
C LEU A 98 8.57 1.52 -31.96
N GLY A 99 9.30 2.08 -31.00
CA GLY A 99 8.69 2.61 -29.77
C GLY A 99 9.63 2.74 -28.58
N VAL A 100 9.14 2.53 -27.36
CA VAL A 100 9.96 2.62 -26.14
C VAL A 100 9.94 1.31 -25.37
N ARG A 101 11.12 0.83 -24.97
CA ARG A 101 11.27 -0.31 -24.05
C ARG A 101 11.58 0.20 -22.64
N VAL A 102 10.88 -0.31 -21.63
CA VAL A 102 11.17 -0.04 -20.22
C VAL A 102 10.96 -1.31 -19.41
N GLY A 103 11.93 -1.68 -18.58
CA GLY A 103 11.89 -2.95 -17.85
C GLY A 103 11.65 -4.14 -18.80
N LYS A 104 10.61 -4.94 -18.52
CA LYS A 104 10.21 -6.09 -19.34
C LYS A 104 9.15 -5.76 -20.42
N HIS A 105 8.77 -4.49 -20.56
CA HIS A 105 7.66 -4.06 -21.39
C HIS A 105 8.14 -3.28 -22.63
N HIS A 106 7.42 -3.42 -23.74
CA HIS A 106 7.66 -2.69 -24.98
C HIS A 106 6.38 -1.98 -25.44
N PHE A 107 6.47 -0.67 -25.62
CA PHE A 107 5.33 0.19 -25.96
C PHE A 107 5.51 0.70 -27.40
N ILE A 108 4.83 0.04 -28.33
CA ILE A 108 4.90 0.34 -29.76
C ILE A 108 4.25 1.71 -30.05
N GLY A 109 4.92 2.52 -30.87
CA GLY A 109 4.52 3.87 -31.23
C GLY A 109 4.72 4.91 -30.13
N ALA A 110 5.28 4.51 -28.99
CA ALA A 110 5.65 5.45 -27.92
C ALA A 110 7.01 6.11 -28.20
N PHE A 111 7.24 7.28 -27.61
CA PHE A 111 8.50 7.99 -27.70
C PHE A 111 8.83 8.70 -26.39
N ILE A 112 10.13 8.87 -26.12
CA ILE A 112 10.63 9.64 -24.98
C ILE A 112 10.67 11.11 -25.39
N ALA A 113 10.12 11.99 -24.56
CA ALA A 113 10.22 13.43 -24.78
C ALA A 113 10.39 14.19 -23.46
N THR A 114 11.09 15.33 -23.54
CA THR A 114 11.20 16.30 -22.46
C THR A 114 10.35 17.51 -22.81
N MET A 115 9.39 17.81 -21.94
CA MET A 115 8.50 18.96 -22.08
C MET A 115 9.23 20.26 -21.78
N LYS A 116 8.65 21.40 -22.20
CA LYS A 116 9.19 22.73 -21.85
C LYS A 116 9.28 22.96 -20.33
N SER A 117 8.48 22.26 -19.54
CA SER A 117 8.54 22.28 -18.07
C SER A 117 9.74 21.52 -17.49
N GLY A 118 10.57 20.88 -18.32
CA GLY A 118 11.65 19.99 -17.89
C GLY A 118 11.20 18.56 -17.56
N HIS A 119 9.89 18.30 -17.50
CA HIS A 119 9.37 16.96 -17.28
C HIS A 119 9.70 16.03 -18.45
N THR A 120 10.44 14.96 -18.18
CA THR A 120 10.71 13.89 -19.16
C THR A 120 9.76 12.72 -18.90
N GLY A 121 9.13 12.24 -19.97
CA GLY A 121 8.17 11.15 -19.90
C GLY A 121 8.16 10.30 -21.16
N ILE A 122 7.33 9.27 -21.15
CA ILE A 122 7.05 8.41 -22.30
C ILE A 122 5.65 8.75 -22.79
N PHE A 123 5.55 9.10 -24.07
CA PHE A 123 4.32 9.59 -24.67
C PHE A 123 3.94 8.78 -25.90
N LYS A 124 2.66 8.81 -26.26
CA LYS A 124 2.14 8.31 -27.54
C LYS A 124 1.31 9.40 -28.20
N ARG A 125 1.19 9.38 -29.53
CA ARG A 125 0.30 10.31 -30.26
C ARG A 125 -1.14 9.88 -30.04
N LYS A 126 -2.02 10.84 -29.72
CA LYS A 126 -3.48 10.59 -29.56
C LYS A 126 -4.14 10.13 -30.87
N TYR A 127 -3.64 10.62 -32.01
CA TYR A 127 -4.21 10.35 -33.33
C TYR A 127 -3.19 9.65 -34.23
N ALA A 128 -3.62 8.57 -34.90
CA ALA A 128 -2.76 7.75 -35.76
C ALA A 128 -2.14 8.52 -36.93
N ALA A 129 -2.90 9.44 -37.54
CA ALA A 129 -2.44 10.28 -38.64
C ALA A 129 -1.58 11.49 -38.20
N GLY A 130 -1.30 11.62 -36.89
CA GLY A 130 -0.66 12.80 -36.33
C GLY A 130 -1.63 13.98 -36.19
N GLY A 131 -1.95 14.35 -34.95
CA GLY A 131 -2.71 15.58 -34.69
C GLY A 131 -1.83 16.82 -34.82
N LYS A 132 -2.43 17.95 -35.20
CA LYS A 132 -1.81 19.27 -35.12
C LYS A 132 -2.40 20.03 -33.94
N ARG A 133 -1.57 20.84 -33.29
CA ARG A 133 -2.04 21.83 -32.32
C ARG A 133 -2.67 22.97 -33.10
N THR A 134 -3.90 23.34 -32.78
CA THR A 134 -4.62 24.44 -33.45
C THR A 134 -4.81 25.61 -32.49
N LYS A 135 -5.01 26.80 -33.03
CA LYS A 135 -5.35 28.00 -32.25
C LYS A 135 -6.87 28.07 -32.14
N ARG A 136 -7.38 28.18 -30.91
CA ARG A 136 -8.80 28.37 -30.60
C ARG A 136 -9.19 29.84 -30.87
N GLN A 137 -10.50 30.09 -30.93
CA GLN A 137 -11.06 31.44 -31.17
C GLN A 137 -10.68 32.44 -30.06
N ASP A 138 -10.50 31.98 -28.83
CA ASP A 138 -10.01 32.74 -27.67
C ASP A 138 -8.50 33.11 -27.75
N GLY A 139 -7.83 32.72 -28.85
CA GLY A 139 -6.41 32.96 -29.07
C GLY A 139 -5.48 31.96 -28.38
N GLN A 140 -5.99 31.05 -27.55
CA GLN A 140 -5.19 30.01 -26.89
C GLN A 140 -4.92 28.85 -27.82
N TRP A 141 -3.83 28.11 -27.57
CA TRP A 141 -3.55 26.89 -28.31
C TRP A 141 -4.24 25.69 -27.68
N THR A 142 -4.67 24.74 -28.50
CA THR A 142 -5.14 23.44 -28.00
C THR A 142 -4.04 22.67 -27.29
N GLU A 143 -4.43 21.66 -26.51
CA GLU A 143 -3.49 20.72 -25.91
C GLU A 143 -2.60 20.06 -26.96
N LEU A 144 -1.42 19.60 -26.52
CA LEU A 144 -0.57 18.79 -27.38
C LEU A 144 -1.30 17.48 -27.72
N PRO A 145 -1.23 17.02 -28.99
CA PRO A 145 -1.91 15.81 -29.46
C PRO A 145 -1.14 14.53 -29.05
N ILE A 146 -0.68 14.49 -27.80
CA ILE A 146 0.10 13.41 -27.21
C ILE A 146 -0.47 13.09 -25.83
N GLU A 147 -0.27 11.86 -25.38
CA GLU A 147 -0.71 11.38 -24.07
C GLU A 147 0.43 10.62 -23.38
N ALA A 148 0.51 10.72 -22.07
CA ALA A 148 1.47 9.96 -21.29
C ALA A 148 1.07 8.49 -21.28
N VAL A 149 2.01 7.60 -21.61
CA VAL A 149 1.74 6.17 -21.65
C VAL A 149 1.64 5.64 -20.22
N SER A 150 0.53 4.97 -19.93
CA SER A 150 0.30 4.29 -18.66
C SER A 150 -0.11 2.84 -18.89
N MET A 151 0.10 2.02 -17.87
CA MET A 151 -0.24 0.60 -17.86
C MET A 151 -1.37 0.39 -16.87
N GLU A 152 -2.49 -0.14 -17.35
CA GLU A 152 -3.59 -0.63 -16.51
C GLU A 152 -3.11 -1.82 -15.68
N ILE A 153 -3.45 -1.81 -14.39
CA ILE A 153 -3.04 -2.85 -13.45
C ILE A 153 -4.22 -3.47 -12.71
N ASP A 154 -5.39 -2.84 -12.75
CA ASP A 154 -6.59 -3.15 -11.98
C ASP A 154 -7.03 -4.60 -12.18
N LYS A 155 -7.14 -5.06 -13.43
CA LYS A 155 -7.62 -6.41 -13.77
C LYS A 155 -6.74 -7.52 -13.19
N ILE A 156 -5.45 -7.27 -13.05
CA ILE A 156 -4.49 -8.24 -12.47
C ILE A 156 -4.35 -8.02 -10.96
N ALA A 157 -4.35 -6.76 -10.50
CA ALA A 157 -4.07 -6.42 -9.12
C ALA A 157 -5.23 -6.73 -8.18
N GLN A 158 -6.46 -6.41 -8.60
CA GLN A 158 -7.67 -6.59 -7.80
C GLN A 158 -7.83 -8.03 -7.27
N PRO A 159 -7.82 -9.09 -8.11
CA PRO A 159 -8.02 -10.46 -7.62
C PRO A 159 -6.89 -10.92 -6.68
N ILE A 160 -5.66 -10.44 -6.88
CA ILE A 160 -4.53 -10.75 -5.99
C ILE A 160 -4.76 -10.12 -4.61
N ILE A 161 -5.16 -8.85 -4.57
CA ILE A 161 -5.41 -8.11 -3.33
C ILE A 161 -6.57 -8.73 -2.54
N GLU A 162 -7.69 -9.02 -3.21
CA GLU A 162 -8.87 -9.63 -2.59
C GLU A 162 -8.55 -10.99 -1.98
N ARG A 163 -7.77 -11.82 -2.69
CA ARG A 163 -7.33 -13.12 -2.17
C ARG A 163 -6.48 -12.99 -0.90
N TYR A 164 -5.58 -11.99 -0.83
CA TYR A 164 -4.80 -11.74 0.38
C TYR A 164 -5.61 -11.10 1.51
N HIS A 165 -6.60 -10.28 1.16
CA HIS A 165 -7.56 -9.74 2.13
C HIS A 165 -8.33 -10.87 2.82
N ALA A 166 -8.83 -11.85 2.08
CA ALA A 166 -9.50 -13.03 2.64
C ALA A 166 -8.58 -13.84 3.58
N ARG A 167 -7.26 -13.85 3.33
CA ARG A 167 -6.26 -14.53 4.19
C ARG A 167 -5.84 -13.70 5.40
N ALA A 168 -6.12 -12.40 5.40
CA ALA A 168 -5.62 -11.46 6.42
C ALA A 168 -6.19 -11.78 7.81
N GLU A 169 -7.46 -12.19 7.89
CA GLU A 169 -8.10 -12.53 9.17
C GLU A 169 -7.43 -13.73 9.85
N ALA A 170 -7.21 -14.81 9.09
CA ALA A 170 -6.51 -16.00 9.59
C ALA A 170 -5.09 -15.63 10.06
N ARG A 171 -4.38 -14.80 9.29
CA ARG A 171 -3.05 -14.34 9.66
C ARG A 171 -3.06 -13.43 10.89
N PHE A 172 -4.06 -12.56 11.03
CA PHE A 172 -4.25 -11.71 12.20
C PHE A 172 -4.40 -12.56 13.46
N LYS A 173 -5.29 -13.56 13.45
CA LYS A 173 -5.51 -14.47 14.59
C LYS A 173 -4.22 -15.18 15.00
N GLN A 174 -3.44 -15.65 14.03
CA GLN A 174 -2.15 -16.30 14.28
C GLN A 174 -1.16 -15.34 14.95
N ILE A 175 -0.99 -14.12 14.42
CA ILE A 175 -0.06 -13.12 14.97
C ILE A 175 -0.55 -12.68 16.36
N LEU A 176 -1.86 -12.52 16.56
CA LEU A 176 -2.43 -12.09 17.83
C LEU A 176 -2.07 -13.07 18.95
N LYS A 177 -2.20 -14.37 18.68
CA LYS A 177 -1.81 -15.41 19.64
C LYS A 177 -0.35 -15.28 20.05
N GLN A 178 0.53 -14.99 19.09
CA GLN A 178 1.97 -14.79 19.33
C GLN A 178 2.23 -13.52 20.15
N GLU A 179 1.57 -12.41 19.82
CA GLU A 179 1.73 -11.14 20.55
C GLU A 179 1.18 -11.21 21.97
N ILE A 180 0.05 -11.90 22.20
CA ILE A 180 -0.50 -12.09 23.55
C ILE A 180 0.46 -12.95 24.37
N HIS A 181 0.95 -14.06 23.82
CA HIS A 181 1.93 -14.89 24.52
C HIS A 181 3.19 -14.09 24.89
N PHE A 182 3.70 -13.27 23.96
CA PHE A 182 4.84 -12.38 24.23
C PHE A 182 4.55 -11.37 25.34
N ALA A 183 3.38 -10.72 25.28
CA ALA A 183 2.99 -9.70 26.25
C ALA A 183 2.84 -10.28 27.67
N MET A 184 2.21 -11.44 27.81
CA MET A 184 1.94 -12.04 29.13
C MET A 184 3.16 -12.72 29.76
N ASN A 185 4.07 -13.29 28.95
CA ASN A 185 5.15 -14.14 29.49
C ASN A 185 6.54 -13.50 29.44
N ILE A 186 6.74 -12.43 28.65
CA ILE A 186 8.07 -11.86 28.40
C ILE A 186 8.14 -10.36 28.71
N GLU A 187 7.06 -9.61 28.51
CA GLU A 187 7.07 -8.14 28.70
C GLU A 187 6.82 -7.69 30.16
N GLY A 188 6.48 -8.63 31.06
CA GLY A 188 6.22 -8.40 32.49
C GLY A 188 7.27 -8.98 33.45
N GLN A 189 8.41 -9.46 32.93
CA GLN A 189 9.63 -9.76 33.70
C GLN A 189 10.60 -8.59 33.62
#